data_AF-A0A4D7CSJ1-F1
#
_entry.id   AF-A0A4D7CSJ1-F1
#
_cell.length_a   1.000
_cell.length_b   1.000
_cell.length_c   1.000
_cell.angle_alpha   90.00
_cell.angle_beta   90.00
_cell.angle_gamma   90.00
#
_symmetry.space_group_name_H-M   'P 1'
#
loop_
_entity.id
_entity.type
_entity.pdbx_description
1 polymer ?
#
loop_
_entity_poly.entity_id
_entity_poly.type
_entity_poly.pdbx_seq_one_letter_code
_entity_poly.pdbx_strand_id
1 'polypeptide(L)'
;MKCDEKIMNRMKRAEGQMRGIQKMMEDGKECYDIMIQLSAVRSSIESVMGIMVAENMKDCFENPLEDPTEQAEKIEQAMKMIKKL
;
A
#
# COMPACT_ATOMS: atom_id res chain seq x y z
N MET A 1 -5.25 0.14 -14.98
CA MET A 1 -5.54 0.05 -13.53
C MET A 1 -6.04 1.39 -13.01
N LYS A 2 -7.34 1.52 -12.71
CA LYS A 2 -7.88 2.66 -11.96
C LYS A 2 -7.69 2.31 -10.48
N CYS A 3 -7.05 3.15 -9.66
CA CYS A 3 -6.97 2.89 -8.22
C CYS A 3 -8.39 2.73 -7.66
N ASP A 4 -8.73 1.52 -7.21
CA ASP A 4 -10.04 1.16 -6.64
C ASP A 4 -10.40 2.17 -5.53
N GLU A 5 -11.67 2.57 -5.48
CA GLU A 5 -12.22 3.41 -4.43
C GLU A 5 -11.90 2.86 -3.02
N LYS A 6 -11.83 1.53 -2.87
CA LYS A 6 -11.41 0.86 -1.63
C LYS A 6 -9.96 1.18 -1.25
N ILE A 7 -9.04 1.22 -2.22
CA ILE A 7 -7.64 1.58 -2.00
C ILE A 7 -7.56 3.06 -1.60
N MET A 8 -8.29 3.93 -2.29
CA MET A 8 -8.38 5.34 -1.95
C MET A 8 -8.94 5.57 -0.53
N ASN A 9 -9.96 4.82 -0.14
CA ASN A 9 -10.52 4.91 1.22
C ASN A 9 -9.53 4.44 2.29
N ARG A 10 -8.71 3.42 2.00
CA ARG A 10 -7.62 3.01 2.91
C ARG A 10 -6.56 4.10 3.03
N MET A 11 -6.17 4.73 1.92
CA MET A 11 -5.22 5.85 1.94
C MET A 11 -5.73 7.04 2.74
N LYS A 12 -7.01 7.44 2.56
CA LYS A 12 -7.65 8.50 3.36
C LYS A 12 -7.64 8.20 4.86
N ARG A 13 -7.82 6.92 5.25
CA ARG A 13 -7.72 6.52 6.67
C ARG A 13 -6.30 6.67 7.20
N ALA A 14 -5.29 6.24 6.44
CA ALA A 14 -3.89 6.39 6.83
C ALA A 14 -3.49 7.88 6.96
N GLU A 15 -4.01 8.73 6.07
CA GLU A 15 -3.86 10.18 6.16
C GLU A 15 -4.48 10.75 7.45
N GLY A 16 -5.69 10.34 7.80
CA GLY A 16 -6.34 10.74 9.04
C GLY A 16 -5.57 10.31 10.30
N GLN A 17 -5.01 9.09 10.29
CA GLN A 17 -4.15 8.60 11.36
C GLN A 17 -2.88 9.46 11.50
N MET A 18 -2.25 9.84 10.38
CA MET A 18 -1.06 10.70 10.39
C MET A 18 -1.36 12.07 11.00
N ARG A 19 -2.50 12.68 10.65
CA ARG A 19 -2.96 13.94 11.27
C ARG A 19 -3.19 13.77 12.78
N GLY A 20 -3.73 12.63 13.20
CA GLY A 20 -3.89 12.29 14.62
C GLY A 20 -2.55 12.21 15.35
N ILE A 21 -1.53 11.61 14.74
CA ILE A 21 -0.18 11.52 15.30
C ILE A 21 0.45 12.91 15.45
N GLN A 22 0.31 13.78 14.45
CA GLN A 22 0.79 15.16 14.54
C GLN A 22 0.18 15.88 15.73
N LYS A 23 -1.14 15.74 15.93
CA LYS A 23 -1.82 16.30 17.10
C LYS A 23 -1.31 15.70 18.42
N MET A 24 -1.05 14.39 18.48
CA MET A 24 -0.44 13.77 19.67
C MET A 24 0.93 14.38 20.00
N MET A 25 1.72 14.71 18.98
CA MET A 25 3.01 15.37 19.17
C MET A 25 2.84 16.80 19.68
N GLU A 26 1.90 17.56 19.11
CA GLU A 26 1.55 18.92 19.56
C GLU A 26 1.03 18.93 21.01
N ASP A 27 0.23 17.92 21.38
CA ASP A 27 -0.32 17.72 22.72
C ASP A 27 0.71 17.16 23.72
N GLY A 28 1.96 16.94 23.29
CA GLY A 28 3.06 16.46 24.15
C GLY A 28 2.88 15.03 24.66
N LYS A 29 2.26 14.14 23.87
CA LYS A 29 2.12 12.72 24.22
C LYS A 29 3.48 12.01 24.27
N GLU A 30 3.54 10.95 25.07
CA GLU A 30 4.73 10.14 25.23
C GLU A 30 5.18 9.50 23.91
N CYS A 31 6.50 9.44 23.71
CA CYS A 31 7.10 8.85 22.52
C CYS A 31 6.64 7.40 22.30
N TYR A 32 6.43 6.64 23.38
CA TYR A 32 5.95 5.26 23.29
C TYR A 32 4.56 5.17 22.63
N ASP A 33 3.63 6.04 23.02
CA ASP A 33 2.28 6.07 22.45
C ASP A 33 2.30 6.50 20.98
N ILE A 34 3.15 7.48 20.64
CA ILE A 34 3.37 7.92 19.26
C ILE A 34 3.91 6.76 18.40
N MET A 35 4.87 5.98 18.91
CA MET A 35 5.45 4.83 18.22
C MET A 35 4.42 3.74 17.94
N ILE A 36 3.48 3.50 18.86
CA ILE A 36 2.36 2.57 18.63
C ILE A 36 1.50 3.05 17.46
N GLN A 37 1.15 4.34 17.40
CA GLN A 37 0.33 4.88 16.32
C GLN A 37 1.06 4.89 14.98
N LEU A 38 2.36 5.23 14.96
CA LEU A 38 3.18 5.13 13.75
C LEU A 38 3.23 3.70 13.21
N SER A 39 3.31 2.71 14.09
CA SER A 39 3.27 1.28 13.70
C SER A 39 1.91 0.89 13.10
N ALA A 40 0.81 1.48 13.59
CA ALA A 40 -0.52 1.28 13.01
C ALA A 40 -0.66 1.90 11.62
N VAL A 41 -0.06 3.08 11.39
CA VAL A 41 0.01 3.69 10.05
C VAL A 41 0.85 2.83 9.11
N ARG A 42 2.03 2.39 9.55
CA ARG A 42 2.90 1.50 8.76
C ARG A 42 2.14 0.26 8.31
N SER A 43 1.46 -0.42 9.23
CA SER A 43 0.65 -1.61 8.92
C SER A 43 -0.47 -1.31 7.91
N SER A 44 -1.07 -0.12 8.00
CA SER A 44 -2.11 0.32 7.06
C SER A 44 -1.55 0.55 5.64
N ILE A 45 -0.34 1.11 5.53
CA ILE A 45 0.37 1.30 4.27
C ILE A 45 0.78 -0.05 3.67
N GLU A 46 1.38 -0.94 4.46
CA GLU A 46 1.75 -2.29 4.03
C GLU A 46 0.53 -3.05 3.47
N SER A 47 -0.63 -2.93 4.13
CA SER A 47 -1.89 -3.49 3.63
C SER A 47 -2.31 -2.92 2.27
N VAL A 48 -2.17 -1.61 2.04
CA VAL A 48 -2.49 -0.98 0.76
C VAL A 48 -1.54 -1.47 -0.34
N MET A 49 -0.24 -1.48 -0.06
CA MET A 49 0.75 -1.93 -1.03
C MET A 49 0.51 -3.41 -1.40
N GLY A 50 0.20 -4.27 -0.44
CA GLY A 50 -0.14 -5.67 -0.70
C GLY A 50 -1.36 -5.85 -1.60
N ILE A 51 -2.42 -5.04 -1.41
CA ILE A 51 -3.59 -5.04 -2.30
C ILE A 51 -3.20 -4.60 -3.71
N MET A 52 -2.40 -3.54 -3.85
CA MET A 52 -1.98 -3.06 -5.18
C MET A 52 -1.17 -4.10 -5.95
N VAL A 53 -0.29 -4.83 -5.26
CA VAL A 53 0.48 -5.91 -5.87
C VAL A 53 -0.41 -7.08 -6.27
N ALA A 54 -1.36 -7.47 -5.41
CA ALA A 54 -2.30 -8.54 -5.70
C ALA A 54 -3.17 -8.23 -6.93
N GLU A 55 -3.70 -7.00 -7.02
CA GLU A 55 -4.48 -6.55 -8.18
C GLU A 55 -3.63 -6.48 -9.46
N ASN A 56 -2.36 -6.06 -9.35
CA ASN A 56 -1.45 -6.04 -10.50
C ASN A 56 -1.13 -7.46 -10.99
N MET A 57 -0.90 -8.42 -10.08
CA MET A 57 -0.71 -9.83 -10.44
C MET A 57 -1.97 -10.43 -11.06
N LYS A 58 -3.14 -10.13 -10.49
CA LYS A 58 -4.43 -10.57 -11.04
C LYS A 58 -4.62 -10.06 -12.48
N ASP A 59 -4.30 -8.80 -12.75
CA ASP A 59 -4.35 -8.23 -14.11
C ASP A 59 -3.38 -8.92 -15.08
N CYS A 60 -2.22 -9.40 -14.62
CA CYS A 60 -1.32 -10.20 -15.45
C CYS A 60 -1.97 -11.52 -15.91
N PHE A 61 -2.85 -12.12 -15.11
CA PHE A 61 -3.53 -13.38 -15.45
C PHE A 61 -4.85 -13.17 -16.21
N GLU A 62 -5.62 -12.15 -15.85
CA GLU A 62 -6.93 -11.88 -16.48
C GLU A 62 -6.78 -11.16 -17.82
N ASN A 63 -5.73 -10.36 -18.00
CA ASN A 63 -5.44 -9.60 -19.22
C ASN A 63 -4.00 -9.88 -19.69
N PRO A 64 -3.72 -11.10 -20.21
CA PRO A 64 -2.41 -11.45 -20.72
C PRO A 64 -2.09 -10.68 -22.01
N LEU A 65 -0.82 -10.31 -22.17
CA LEU A 65 -0.31 -9.75 -23.42
C LEU A 65 -0.12 -10.86 -24.47
N GLU A 66 -0.20 -10.48 -25.75
CA GLU A 66 -0.02 -11.42 -26.86
C GLU A 66 1.44 -11.86 -27.01
N ASP A 67 2.41 -10.96 -26.76
CA ASP A 67 3.84 -11.29 -26.77
C ASP A 67 4.23 -11.98 -25.45
N PRO A 68 4.70 -13.25 -25.50
CA PRO A 68 5.18 -13.96 -24.32
C PRO A 68 6.34 -13.27 -23.59
N THR A 69 7.17 -12.53 -24.31
CA THR A 69 8.32 -11.79 -23.76
C THR A 69 7.83 -10.61 -22.92
N GLU A 70 6.94 -9.79 -23.47
CA GLU A 70 6.33 -8.66 -22.75
C GLU A 70 5.50 -9.14 -21.56
N GLN A 71 4.79 -10.27 -21.69
CA GLN A 71 4.05 -10.89 -20.60
C GLN A 71 4.98 -11.33 -19.46
N ALA A 72 6.12 -11.95 -19.78
CA ALA A 72 7.12 -12.35 -18.79
C ALA A 72 7.71 -11.14 -18.06
N GLU A 73 8.01 -10.05 -18.78
CA GLU A 73 8.50 -8.81 -18.18
C GLU A 73 7.47 -8.17 -17.24
N LYS A 74 6.19 -8.13 -17.64
CA LYS A 74 5.09 -7.62 -16.80
C LYS A 74 4.98 -8.41 -15.48
N ILE A 75 5.07 -9.74 -15.54
CA ILE A 75 5.07 -10.61 -14.35
C ILE A 75 6.32 -10.36 -13.49
N GLU A 76 7.50 -10.22 -14.10
CA GLU A 76 8.73 -9.94 -13.37
C GLU A 76 8.66 -8.59 -12.63
N GLN A 77 8.07 -7.56 -13.25
CA GLN A 77 7.82 -6.28 -12.61
C GLN A 77 6.89 -6.41 -11.40
N ALA A 78 5.79 -7.16 -11.54
CA ALA A 78 4.87 -7.45 -10.44
C ALA A 78 5.59 -8.16 -9.27
N MET A 79 6.43 -9.16 -9.57
CA MET A 79 7.24 -9.85 -8.56
C MET A 79 8.26 -8.92 -7.87
N LYS A 80 8.85 -7.96 -8.61
CA LYS A 80 9.75 -6.96 -8.03
C LYS A 80 9.03 -6.04 -7.04
N MET A 81 7.73 -5.79 -7.21
CA MET A 81 6.95 -5.00 -6.25
C MET A 81 6.81 -5.72 -4.91
N ILE A 82 6.68 -7.05 -4.90
CA ILE A 82 6.63 -7.85 -3.65
C ILE A 82 7.90 -7.68 -2.82
N LYS A 83 9.08 -7.64 -3.46
CA LYS A 83 10.37 -7.46 -2.77
C LYS A 83 10.54 -6.10 -2.09
N LYS A 84 9.69 -5.12 -2.42
CA LYS A 84 9.73 -3.75 -1.88
C LYS A 84 8.72 -3.53 -0.74
N LEU A 85 7.90 -4.53 -0.42
CA LEU A 85 7.07 -4.59 0.78
C LEU A 85 7.94 -4.92 2.00
#